data_AF-A0A8T4FSI2-F1
#
_entry.id   AF-A0A8T4FSI2-F1
#
_cell.length_a   1.000
_cell.length_b   1.000
_cell.length_c   1.000
_cell.angle_alpha   90.00
_cell.angle_beta   90.00
_cell.angle_gamma   90.00
#
_symmetry.space_group_name_H-M   'P 1'
#
loop_
_entity.id
_entity.type
_entity.pdbx_description
1 polymer ?
#
loop_
_entity_poly.entity_id
_entity_poly.type
_entity_poly.pdbx_seq_one_letter_code
_entity_poly.pdbx_strand_id
1 'polypeptide(L)'
;MDIEEEYKVCFKDREIGRYWICEDGSGRYFGGGSTCIDMEDVPDALRKDARSGSRIPYFRDLMTSENRVPGTRKTVYRRGDVTVTRIPKDVDSFRIYKRGTADDDKEDHSAPHCEGSGPIEGMKEWASWYCINRKDDETFEAELDEAWWWGGGHNDGGTMRQEVPEEWLDLPYDELLENLVTLVRAAHYGFTAEHLRRKKGLREFLGYRRRLRMRKNGYSS
;
A
#
# COMPACT_ATOMS: atom_id res chain seq x y z
N MET A 1 -14.33 -7.35 16.07
CA MET A 1 -13.20 -8.28 16.27
C MET A 1 -12.03 -7.53 15.71
N ASP A 2 -11.10 -7.18 16.57
CA ASP A 2 -10.15 -6.14 16.25
C ASP A 2 -8.86 -6.83 15.79
N ILE A 3 -8.52 -6.60 14.52
CA ILE A 3 -7.41 -7.23 13.81
C ILE A 3 -6.15 -6.41 14.08
N GLU A 4 -5.21 -7.00 14.82
CA GLU A 4 -3.91 -6.41 15.10
C GLU A 4 -3.01 -6.51 13.87
N GLU A 5 -2.93 -7.69 13.26
CA GLU A 5 -2.10 -7.94 12.08
C GLU A 5 -2.81 -8.83 11.07
N GLU A 6 -2.53 -8.59 9.80
CA GLU A 6 -3.01 -9.39 8.69
C GLU A 6 -1.85 -9.85 7.82
N TYR A 7 -1.96 -11.08 7.32
CA TYR A 7 -0.95 -11.73 6.52
C TYR A 7 -1.57 -12.41 5.32
N LYS A 8 -0.97 -12.19 4.15
CA LYS A 8 -1.21 -12.97 2.93
C LYS A 8 -0.39 -14.26 2.99
N VAL A 9 -1.03 -15.39 2.73
CA VAL A 9 -0.39 -16.71 2.72
C VAL A 9 -0.32 -17.23 1.29
N CYS A 10 0.89 -17.56 0.84
CA CYS A 10 1.15 -18.09 -0.50
C CYS A 10 1.81 -19.48 -0.44
N PHE A 11 1.47 -20.34 -1.40
CA PHE A 11 2.17 -21.60 -1.69
C PHE A 11 2.60 -21.60 -3.15
N LYS A 12 3.90 -21.82 -3.43
CA LYS A 12 4.48 -21.70 -4.79
C LYS A 12 4.02 -20.43 -5.51
N ASP A 13 4.13 -19.30 -4.80
CA ASP A 13 3.76 -17.95 -5.23
C ASP A 13 2.26 -17.72 -5.55
N ARG A 14 1.38 -18.68 -5.27
CA ARG A 14 -0.07 -18.52 -5.38
C ARG A 14 -0.69 -18.24 -4.02
N GLU A 15 -1.53 -17.21 -3.93
CA GLU A 15 -2.28 -16.90 -2.71
C GLU A 15 -3.24 -18.06 -2.40
N ILE A 16 -3.13 -18.63 -1.19
CA ILE A 16 -3.96 -19.74 -0.72
C ILE A 16 -4.87 -19.34 0.45
N GLY A 17 -4.66 -18.17 1.03
CA GLY A 17 -5.52 -17.67 2.11
C GLY A 17 -4.92 -16.49 2.85
N ARG A 18 -5.61 -16.11 3.93
CA ARG A 18 -5.18 -15.03 4.83
C ARG A 18 -5.11 -15.50 6.26
N TYR A 19 -4.13 -15.01 6.98
CA TYR A 19 -3.93 -15.26 8.40
C TYR A 19 -4.00 -13.94 9.16
N TRP A 20 -4.78 -13.89 10.22
CA TRP A 20 -4.93 -12.72 11.09
C TRP A 20 -4.45 -13.04 12.49
N ILE A 21 -3.83 -12.05 13.12
CA ILE A 21 -3.59 -12.02 14.55
C ILE A 21 -4.54 -10.95 15.13
N CYS A 22 -5.34 -11.35 16.11
CA CYS A 22 -6.27 -10.47 16.80
C CYS A 22 -5.59 -9.86 18.03
N GLU A 23 -6.12 -8.73 18.51
CA GLU A 23 -5.60 -8.04 19.71
C GLU A 23 -5.63 -8.89 20.99
N ASP A 24 -6.54 -9.86 21.08
CA ASP A 24 -6.61 -10.83 22.19
C ASP A 24 -5.51 -11.91 22.11
N GLY A 25 -4.60 -11.80 21.14
CA GLY A 25 -3.53 -12.74 20.87
C GLY A 25 -3.95 -13.97 20.08
N SER A 26 -5.23 -14.16 19.79
CA SER A 26 -5.72 -15.27 18.96
C SER A 26 -5.25 -15.13 17.51
N GLY A 27 -5.21 -16.25 16.80
CA GLY A 27 -4.91 -16.29 15.37
C GLY A 27 -6.06 -16.95 14.62
N ARG A 28 -6.35 -16.47 13.42
CA ARG A 28 -7.36 -17.06 12.54
C ARG A 28 -6.79 -17.20 11.15
N TYR A 29 -7.00 -18.34 10.53
CA TYR A 29 -6.67 -18.55 9.13
C TYR A 29 -7.92 -18.83 8.34
N PHE A 30 -8.05 -18.15 7.21
CA PHE A 30 -9.08 -18.42 6.23
C PHE A 30 -8.38 -18.82 4.93
N GLY A 31 -8.43 -20.12 4.64
CA GLY A 31 -8.11 -20.65 3.31
C GLY A 31 -9.21 -20.23 2.33
N GLY A 32 -8.84 -19.71 1.17
CA GLY A 32 -9.77 -19.06 0.26
C GLY A 32 -10.85 -20.01 -0.28
N GLY A 33 -12.13 -19.65 -0.08
CA GLY A 33 -13.30 -20.18 -0.78
C GLY A 33 -13.53 -19.61 -2.19
N SER A 34 -12.51 -18.98 -2.80
CA SER A 34 -12.57 -18.40 -4.15
C SER A 34 -11.32 -18.66 -5.01
N THR A 35 -10.32 -19.36 -4.47
CA THR A 35 -9.11 -19.75 -5.20
C THR A 35 -9.31 -21.14 -5.78
N CYS A 36 -9.17 -21.26 -7.11
CA CYS A 36 -9.17 -22.50 -7.88
C CYS A 36 -7.91 -23.36 -7.63
N ILE A 37 -7.43 -23.40 -6.39
CA ILE A 37 -6.32 -24.24 -5.94
C ILE A 37 -6.95 -25.42 -5.23
N ASP A 38 -6.66 -26.63 -5.73
CA ASP A 38 -7.03 -27.85 -5.03
C ASP A 38 -6.37 -27.81 -3.65
N MET A 39 -7.23 -27.83 -2.62
CA MET A 39 -6.79 -27.85 -1.22
C MET A 39 -5.79 -28.99 -0.98
N GLU A 40 -5.80 -30.04 -1.81
CA GLU A 40 -4.87 -31.17 -1.86
C GLU A 40 -3.37 -30.83 -2.04
N ASP A 41 -3.03 -29.60 -2.46
CA ASP A 41 -1.64 -29.13 -2.55
C ASP A 41 -1.16 -28.34 -1.32
N VAL A 42 -2.07 -27.93 -0.43
CA VAL A 42 -1.71 -27.16 0.78
C VAL A 42 -1.08 -28.09 1.82
N PRO A 43 0.06 -27.76 2.45
CA PRO A 43 0.67 -28.61 3.49
C PRO A 43 -0.33 -29.07 4.56
N ASP A 44 -0.34 -30.36 4.88
CA ASP A 44 -1.30 -30.97 5.84
C ASP A 44 -1.40 -30.24 7.18
N ALA A 45 -0.29 -29.66 7.64
CA ALA A 45 -0.22 -28.86 8.86
C ALA A 45 -1.13 -27.62 8.80
N LEU A 46 -1.25 -26.97 7.65
CA LEU A 46 -2.13 -25.81 7.45
C LEU A 46 -3.61 -26.23 7.38
N ARG A 47 -3.91 -27.41 6.82
CA ARG A 47 -5.30 -27.92 6.74
C ARG A 47 -5.88 -28.30 8.10
N LYS A 48 -5.07 -28.94 8.95
CA LYS A 48 -5.50 -29.42 10.27
C LYS A 48 -5.75 -28.27 11.25
N ASP A 49 -4.98 -27.19 11.15
CA ASP A 49 -5.01 -26.09 12.10
C ASP A 49 -6.02 -24.99 11.76
N ALA A 50 -6.60 -24.97 10.55
CA ALA A 50 -7.57 -23.96 10.11
C ALA A 50 -8.88 -23.90 10.93
N ARG A 51 -9.08 -24.82 11.89
CA ARG A 51 -10.25 -24.88 12.79
C ARG A 51 -9.97 -24.45 14.22
N SER A 52 -8.74 -24.06 14.57
CA SER A 52 -8.40 -23.63 15.94
C SER A 52 -8.64 -22.13 16.14
N GLY A 53 -9.33 -21.76 17.22
CA GLY A 53 -9.49 -20.35 17.66
C GLY A 53 -8.24 -19.74 18.31
N SER A 54 -7.09 -20.40 18.25
CA SER A 54 -5.78 -19.96 18.75
C SER A 54 -4.79 -19.78 17.60
N ARG A 55 -3.64 -19.13 17.86
CA ARG A 55 -2.56 -19.02 16.87
C ARG A 55 -2.16 -20.40 16.37
N ILE A 56 -2.22 -20.58 15.06
CA ILE A 56 -1.91 -21.83 14.39
C ILE A 56 -0.42 -22.14 14.57
N PRO A 57 -0.06 -23.29 15.18
CA PRO A 57 1.33 -23.66 15.46
C PRO A 57 2.23 -23.56 14.21
N TYR A 58 1.72 -23.97 13.05
CA TYR A 58 2.47 -23.87 11.80
C TYR A 58 2.95 -22.44 11.50
N PHE A 59 2.06 -21.44 11.64
CA PHE A 59 2.40 -20.04 11.38
C PHE A 59 3.29 -19.47 12.47
N ARG A 60 3.06 -19.82 13.75
CA ARG A 60 3.95 -19.43 14.86
C ARG A 60 5.40 -19.87 14.61
N ASP A 61 5.59 -21.11 14.17
CA ASP A 61 6.93 -21.66 13.93
C ASP A 61 7.54 -21.16 12.61
N LEU A 62 6.72 -20.67 11.68
CA LEU A 62 7.15 -20.05 10.44
C LEU A 62 7.59 -18.59 10.65
N MET A 63 6.84 -17.80 11.42
CA MET A 63 7.04 -16.35 11.57
C MET A 63 8.12 -16.04 12.62
N THR A 64 9.33 -16.54 12.38
CA THR A 64 10.52 -16.35 13.22
C THR A 64 11.57 -15.54 12.45
N SER A 65 12.54 -14.97 13.18
CA SER A 65 13.66 -14.24 12.58
C SER A 65 14.49 -15.09 11.62
N GLU A 66 14.64 -16.39 11.89
CA GLU A 66 15.38 -17.34 11.04
C GLU A 66 14.73 -17.54 9.66
N ASN A 67 13.41 -17.47 9.59
CA ASN A 67 12.64 -17.64 8.36
C ASN A 67 12.33 -16.30 7.66
N ARG A 68 12.81 -15.17 8.19
CA ARG A 68 12.61 -13.85 7.60
C ARG A 68 13.40 -13.74 6.30
N VAL A 69 12.72 -13.36 5.21
CA VAL A 69 13.39 -13.08 3.93
C VAL A 69 14.22 -11.80 4.06
N PRO A 70 15.56 -11.84 3.89
CA PRO A 70 16.41 -10.67 4.05
C PRO A 70 16.28 -9.71 2.86
N GLY A 71 16.60 -8.43 3.08
CA GLY A 71 16.77 -7.45 2.01
C GLY A 71 15.49 -6.77 1.50
N THR A 72 14.34 -6.97 2.14
CA THR A 72 13.06 -6.30 1.81
C THR A 72 12.52 -5.53 3.01
N ARG A 73 11.92 -4.36 2.77
CA ARG A 73 11.22 -3.57 3.79
C ARG A 73 9.99 -4.33 4.29
N LYS A 74 9.24 -4.98 3.38
CA LYS A 74 8.08 -5.80 3.73
C LYS A 74 8.43 -6.96 4.63
N THR A 75 7.61 -7.19 5.65
CA THR A 75 7.71 -8.37 6.54
C THR A 75 7.22 -9.64 5.83
N VAL A 76 8.17 -10.39 5.28
CA VAL A 76 7.98 -11.66 4.57
C VAL A 76 8.73 -12.78 5.28
N TYR A 77 8.03 -13.87 5.59
CA TYR A 77 8.58 -15.12 6.12
C TYR A 77 8.44 -16.25 5.10
N ARG A 78 9.45 -17.13 5.01
CA ARG A 78 9.44 -18.25 4.05
C ARG A 78 10.01 -19.54 4.67
N ARG A 79 9.35 -20.67 4.41
CA ARG A 79 9.84 -22.02 4.74
C ARG A 79 9.40 -22.99 3.65
N GLY A 80 10.35 -23.53 2.90
CA GLY A 80 10.06 -24.31 1.70
C GLY A 80 9.21 -23.48 0.72
N ASP A 81 8.14 -24.08 0.22
CA ASP A 81 7.24 -23.47 -0.77
C ASP A 81 6.20 -22.51 -0.17
N VAL A 82 6.12 -22.38 1.16
CA VAL A 82 5.17 -21.48 1.82
C VAL A 82 5.82 -20.14 2.13
N THR A 83 5.15 -19.07 1.73
CA THR A 83 5.52 -17.68 2.05
C THR A 83 4.35 -17.00 2.77
N VAL A 84 4.65 -16.24 3.82
CA VAL A 84 3.69 -15.42 4.57
C VAL A 84 4.17 -13.98 4.58
N THR A 85 3.35 -13.09 4.03
CA THR A 85 3.67 -11.66 3.88
C THR A 85 2.69 -10.84 4.70
N ARG A 86 3.19 -10.05 5.66
CA ARG A 86 2.38 -9.09 6.41
C ARG A 86 1.79 -8.06 5.44
N ILE A 87 0.50 -7.78 5.59
CA ILE A 87 -0.17 -6.69 4.88
C ILE A 87 0.02 -5.44 5.75
N PRO A 88 0.81 -4.47 5.29
CA PRO A 88 1.15 -3.32 6.12
C PRO A 88 -0.02 -2.33 6.16
N LYS A 89 -0.14 -1.61 7.28
CA LYS A 89 -1.25 -0.67 7.52
C LYS A 89 -0.88 0.74 7.07
N ASP A 90 -1.86 1.49 6.57
CA ASP A 90 -1.70 2.93 6.33
C ASP A 90 -1.46 3.66 7.65
N VAL A 91 -0.40 4.46 7.71
CA VAL A 91 -0.07 5.27 8.90
C VAL A 91 -0.03 6.76 8.63
N ASP A 92 0.27 7.16 7.39
CA ASP A 92 0.35 8.56 6.99
C ASP A 92 0.10 8.68 5.49
N SER A 93 -0.36 9.85 5.04
CA SER A 93 -0.66 10.10 3.62
C SER A 93 -0.25 11.50 3.21
N PHE A 94 0.45 11.60 2.08
CA PHE A 94 0.69 12.86 1.39
C PHE A 94 -0.30 12.99 0.25
N ARG A 95 -1.24 13.92 0.37
CA ARG A 95 -2.34 14.08 -0.59
C ARG A 95 -2.07 15.25 -1.52
N ILE A 96 -2.35 15.09 -2.80
CA ILE A 96 -2.24 16.15 -3.80
C ILE A 96 -3.59 16.28 -4.47
N TYR A 97 -4.17 17.47 -4.35
CA TYR A 97 -5.48 17.76 -4.90
C TYR A 97 -5.34 18.53 -6.21
N LYS A 98 -6.12 18.09 -7.21
CA LYS A 98 -6.30 18.82 -8.45
C LYS A 98 -7.78 18.86 -8.82
N ARG A 99 -8.23 20.03 -9.28
CA ARG A 99 -9.56 20.22 -9.85
C ARG A 99 -9.47 21.10 -11.08
N GLY A 100 -10.36 20.91 -12.04
CA GLY A 100 -10.39 21.77 -13.21
C GLY A 100 -11.58 21.58 -14.12
N THR A 101 -11.79 22.58 -14.97
CA THR A 101 -12.64 22.48 -16.17
C THR A 101 -11.74 22.24 -17.39
N ALA A 102 -12.30 22.15 -18.59
CA ALA A 102 -11.48 22.11 -19.81
C ALA A 102 -10.59 23.37 -19.97
N ASP A 103 -10.91 24.48 -19.29
CA ASP A 103 -10.31 25.80 -19.52
C ASP A 103 -9.57 26.42 -18.31
N ASP A 104 -9.58 25.81 -17.11
CA ASP A 104 -8.86 26.30 -15.92
C ASP A 104 -8.60 25.16 -14.91
N ASP A 105 -7.34 25.02 -14.49
CA ASP A 105 -6.82 23.99 -13.57
C ASP A 105 -6.37 24.65 -12.24
N LYS A 106 -6.92 24.20 -11.10
CA LYS A 106 -6.54 24.65 -9.75
C LYS A 106 -5.91 23.52 -8.94
N GLU A 107 -4.83 23.84 -8.22
CA GLU A 107 -4.01 22.86 -7.50
C GLU A 107 -3.82 23.20 -6.02
N ASP A 108 -3.91 22.21 -5.13
CA ASP A 108 -3.55 22.31 -3.71
C ASP A 108 -2.82 21.03 -3.23
N HIS A 109 -2.11 21.13 -2.12
CA HIS A 109 -1.46 20.03 -1.39
C HIS A 109 -2.27 19.59 -0.16
N SER A 110 -3.30 20.33 0.23
CA SER A 110 -4.21 19.95 1.29
C SER A 110 -5.61 20.40 0.93
N ALA A 111 -6.45 19.46 0.53
CA ALA A 111 -7.90 19.66 0.45
C ALA A 111 -8.56 18.71 1.45
N PRO A 112 -9.65 19.13 2.12
CA PRO A 112 -10.44 18.20 2.92
C PRO A 112 -10.83 17.02 2.02
N HIS A 113 -10.41 15.81 2.41
CA HIS A 113 -10.91 14.59 1.79
C HIS A 113 -12.38 14.49 2.16
N CYS A 114 -13.26 14.33 1.17
CA CYS A 114 -14.66 14.09 1.44
C CYS A 114 -14.80 12.64 1.89
N GLU A 115 -14.67 12.40 3.20
CA GLU A 115 -15.07 11.13 3.79
C GLU A 115 -16.61 11.04 3.78
N GLY A 116 -17.17 10.42 2.74
CA GLY A 116 -18.58 10.06 2.69
C GLY A 116 -19.24 10.28 1.32
N SER A 117 -20.43 9.71 1.16
CA SER A 117 -21.29 9.83 -0.04
C SER A 117 -21.87 11.24 -0.25
N GLY A 118 -21.32 12.25 0.42
CA GLY A 118 -21.76 13.63 0.31
C GLY A 118 -21.20 14.24 -0.97
N PRO A 119 -22.05 14.76 -1.87
CA PRO A 119 -21.55 15.52 -3.00
C PRO A 119 -20.68 16.69 -2.49
N ILE A 120 -19.55 16.97 -3.16
CA ILE A 120 -18.90 18.27 -3.00
C ILE A 120 -19.88 19.30 -3.55
N GLU A 121 -20.61 19.93 -2.63
CA GLU A 121 -21.71 20.83 -2.95
C GLU A 121 -21.20 21.94 -3.87
N GLY A 122 -21.67 21.97 -5.12
CA GLY A 122 -21.28 22.95 -6.13
C GLY A 122 -20.30 22.50 -7.24
N MET A 123 -19.98 21.20 -7.38
CA MET A 123 -19.09 20.73 -8.44
C MET A 123 -19.69 20.82 -9.86
N LYS A 124 -19.04 21.59 -10.74
CA LYS A 124 -19.27 21.66 -12.20
C LYS A 124 -18.04 21.22 -13.01
N GLU A 125 -17.07 20.61 -12.34
CA GLU A 125 -15.70 20.39 -12.75
C GLU A 125 -15.19 19.05 -12.20
N TRP A 126 -14.11 18.48 -12.76
CA TRP A 126 -13.54 17.21 -12.26
C TRP A 126 -12.66 17.46 -11.03
N ALA A 127 -12.51 16.46 -10.17
CA ALA A 127 -11.55 16.48 -9.08
C ALA A 127 -10.89 15.13 -8.86
N SER A 128 -9.59 15.18 -8.63
CA SER A 128 -8.75 14.01 -8.37
C SER A 128 -7.81 14.27 -7.20
N TRP A 129 -7.64 13.24 -6.37
CA TRP A 129 -6.66 13.20 -5.30
C TRP A 129 -5.63 12.15 -5.64
N TYR A 130 -4.39 12.58 -5.85
CA TYR A 130 -3.26 11.69 -5.94
C TYR A 130 -2.57 11.62 -4.57
N CYS A 131 -2.64 10.45 -3.96
CA CYS A 131 -2.17 10.19 -2.62
C CYS A 131 -0.92 9.30 -2.68
N ILE A 132 0.08 9.64 -1.86
CA ILE A 132 1.21 8.77 -1.57
C ILE A 132 1.08 8.37 -0.11
N ASN A 133 0.69 7.12 0.11
CA ASN A 133 0.44 6.56 1.43
C ASN A 133 1.72 5.91 1.96
N ARG A 134 2.14 6.27 3.18
CA ARG A 134 3.21 5.58 3.90
C ARG A 134 2.58 4.49 4.74
N LYS A 135 3.16 3.29 4.67
CA LYS A 135 2.76 2.15 5.47
C LYS A 135 3.65 2.00 6.71
N ASP A 136 3.19 1.21 7.68
CA ASP A 136 3.89 0.98 8.96
C ASP A 136 5.21 0.21 8.84
N ASP A 137 5.46 -0.46 7.72
CA ASP A 137 6.73 -1.12 7.37
C ASP A 137 7.66 -0.24 6.51
N GLU A 138 7.40 1.07 6.47
CA GLU A 138 8.13 2.07 5.67
C GLU A 138 8.03 1.86 4.14
N THR A 139 7.13 1.00 3.66
CA THR A 139 6.77 0.94 2.24
C THR A 139 5.79 2.07 1.87
N PHE A 140 5.61 2.28 0.56
CA PHE A 140 4.71 3.30 0.03
C PHE A 140 3.73 2.71 -0.98
N GLU A 141 2.55 3.30 -1.06
CA GLU A 141 1.53 3.01 -2.05
C GLU A 141 1.09 4.31 -2.70
N ALA A 142 0.91 4.29 -4.02
CA ALA A 142 0.26 5.34 -4.76
C ALA A 142 -1.24 5.04 -4.84
N GLU A 143 -2.06 6.03 -4.56
CA GLU A 143 -3.52 5.95 -4.64
C GLU A 143 -4.03 7.10 -5.51
N LEU A 144 -4.98 6.81 -6.39
CA LEU A 144 -5.76 7.82 -7.10
C LEU A 144 -7.24 7.64 -6.72
N ASP A 145 -7.81 8.71 -6.18
CA ASP A 145 -9.22 8.79 -5.83
C ASP A 145 -9.88 9.91 -6.65
N GLU A 146 -11.04 9.63 -7.23
CA GLU A 146 -11.69 10.49 -8.21
C GLU A 146 -13.15 10.77 -7.87
N ALA A 147 -13.53 12.04 -8.06
CA ALA A 147 -14.90 12.48 -8.04
C ALA A 147 -15.20 13.22 -9.35
N TRP A 148 -16.11 12.67 -10.17
CA TRP A 148 -16.70 13.38 -11.29
C TRP A 148 -18.08 13.93 -10.88
N TRP A 149 -18.53 15.01 -11.50
CA TRP A 149 -19.96 15.34 -11.48
C TRP A 149 -20.68 14.39 -12.46
N TRP A 150 -22.00 14.18 -12.32
CA TRP A 150 -22.90 13.38 -13.20
C TRP A 150 -23.34 11.96 -12.79
N GLY A 151 -23.35 11.61 -11.49
CA GLY A 151 -24.48 10.81 -10.97
C GLY A 151 -24.20 9.49 -10.25
N GLY A 152 -23.64 9.57 -9.03
CA GLY A 152 -23.94 8.64 -7.95
C GLY A 152 -22.73 8.13 -7.17
N GLY A 153 -22.38 8.76 -6.05
CA GLY A 153 -21.29 8.29 -5.16
C GLY A 153 -19.90 8.41 -5.79
N HIS A 154 -18.89 7.70 -5.28
CA HIS A 154 -17.61 7.53 -6.01
C HIS A 154 -17.96 6.98 -7.40
N ASN A 155 -18.04 7.86 -8.40
CA ASN A 155 -18.63 7.58 -9.71
C ASN A 155 -17.82 6.54 -10.46
N ASP A 156 -18.12 5.24 -10.32
CA ASP A 156 -17.68 4.12 -11.16
C ASP A 156 -16.17 3.95 -11.48
N GLY A 157 -15.31 4.91 -11.13
CA GLY A 157 -13.86 4.90 -11.34
C GLY A 157 -13.11 4.25 -10.18
N GLY A 158 -13.75 4.21 -9.01
CA GLY A 158 -13.21 3.61 -7.80
C GLY A 158 -11.92 4.29 -7.32
N THR A 159 -11.40 3.79 -6.21
CA THR A 159 -10.06 4.14 -5.74
C THR A 159 -9.07 3.15 -6.34
N MET A 160 -8.13 3.64 -7.15
CA MET A 160 -7.04 2.81 -7.67
C MET A 160 -5.86 2.87 -6.72
N ARG A 161 -5.32 1.71 -6.33
CA ARG A 161 -4.14 1.59 -5.48
C ARG A 161 -3.08 0.76 -6.16
N GLN A 162 -1.84 1.22 -6.09
CA GLN A 162 -0.69 0.46 -6.58
C GLN A 162 0.50 0.71 -5.67
N GLU A 163 1.12 -0.39 -5.23
CA GLU A 163 2.34 -0.32 -4.45
C GLU A 163 3.47 0.36 -5.23
N VAL A 164 4.25 1.20 -4.55
CA VAL A 164 5.48 1.77 -5.09
C VAL A 164 6.58 0.70 -4.98
N PRO A 165 7.20 0.27 -6.09
CA PRO A 165 8.31 -0.67 -6.05
C PRO A 165 9.42 -0.19 -5.10
N GLU A 166 9.89 -1.08 -4.23
CA GLU A 166 10.87 -0.75 -3.19
C GLU A 166 12.17 -0.17 -3.78
N GLU A 167 12.58 -0.66 -4.96
CA GLU A 167 13.76 -0.22 -5.69
C GLU A 167 13.64 1.21 -6.21
N TRP A 168 12.42 1.71 -6.43
CA TRP A 168 12.22 3.10 -6.87
C TRP A 168 12.55 4.10 -5.76
N LEU A 169 12.35 3.71 -4.50
CA LEU A 169 12.67 4.55 -3.35
C LEU A 169 14.17 4.82 -3.24
N ASP A 170 15.01 4.02 -3.90
CA ASP A 170 16.46 4.17 -3.93
C ASP A 170 16.99 5.01 -5.09
N LEU A 171 16.15 5.37 -6.05
CA LEU A 171 16.49 6.19 -7.21
C LEU A 171 16.87 7.63 -6.82
N PRO A 172 17.43 8.43 -7.73
CA PRO A 172 17.45 9.89 -7.58
C PRO A 172 16.03 10.44 -7.42
N TYR A 173 15.88 11.50 -6.61
CA TYR A 173 14.55 12.05 -6.26
C TYR A 173 13.72 12.39 -7.50
N ASP A 174 14.31 13.03 -8.50
CA ASP A 174 13.60 13.40 -9.72
C ASP A 174 13.16 12.18 -10.52
N GLU A 175 13.97 11.13 -10.62
CA GLU A 175 13.63 9.88 -11.31
C GLU A 175 12.51 9.12 -10.58
N LEU A 176 12.52 9.11 -9.24
CA LEU A 176 11.39 8.59 -8.46
C LEU A 176 10.09 9.34 -8.80
N LEU A 177 10.11 10.68 -8.90
CA LEU A 177 8.90 11.44 -9.20
C LEU A 177 8.35 11.14 -10.60
N GLU A 178 9.23 11.00 -11.61
CA GLU A 178 8.84 10.58 -12.96
C GLU A 178 8.18 9.19 -12.94
N ASN A 179 8.72 8.25 -12.17
CA ASN A 179 8.11 6.92 -12.06
C ASN A 179 6.80 6.93 -11.28
N LEU A 180 6.70 7.70 -10.18
CA LEU A 180 5.48 7.78 -9.37
C LEU A 180 4.27 8.22 -10.19
N VAL A 181 4.41 9.23 -11.05
CA VAL A 181 3.26 9.72 -11.86
C VAL A 181 2.76 8.73 -12.91
N THR A 182 3.52 7.66 -13.18
CA THR A 182 3.05 6.54 -14.03
C THR A 182 2.16 5.56 -13.28
N LEU A 183 2.22 5.52 -11.94
CA LEU A 183 1.37 4.66 -11.12
C LEU A 183 -0.06 5.18 -11.11
N VAL A 184 -1.00 4.23 -10.94
CA VAL A 184 -2.46 4.50 -10.84
C VAL A 184 -2.98 5.44 -11.92
N ARG A 185 -2.30 5.48 -13.08
CA ARG A 185 -2.62 6.34 -14.23
C ARG A 185 -2.63 7.85 -13.90
N ALA A 186 -1.94 8.30 -12.84
CA ALA A 186 -1.97 9.70 -12.40
C ALA A 186 -1.66 10.72 -13.52
N ALA A 187 -0.78 10.38 -14.47
CA ALA A 187 -0.52 11.22 -15.64
C ALA A 187 -1.76 11.52 -16.52
N HIS A 188 -2.71 10.58 -16.63
CA HIS A 188 -3.97 10.79 -17.36
C HIS A 188 -4.88 11.83 -16.69
N TYR A 189 -4.64 12.12 -15.42
CA TYR A 189 -5.38 13.10 -14.61
C TYR A 189 -4.60 14.41 -14.47
N GLY A 190 -3.62 14.63 -15.34
CA GLY A 190 -2.85 15.86 -15.39
C GLY A 190 -1.88 16.03 -14.23
N PHE A 191 -1.56 14.98 -13.48
CA PHE A 191 -0.43 14.99 -12.56
C PHE A 191 0.88 14.79 -13.33
N THR A 192 1.89 15.59 -13.03
CA THR A 192 3.22 15.52 -13.66
C THR A 192 4.29 15.48 -12.59
N ALA A 193 5.48 14.97 -12.91
CA ALA A 193 6.59 14.96 -11.97
C ALA A 193 6.94 16.38 -11.51
N GLU A 194 6.75 17.39 -12.36
CA GLU A 194 6.90 18.79 -11.98
C GLU A 194 5.87 19.23 -10.93
N HIS A 195 4.60 18.81 -11.07
CA HIS A 195 3.58 19.08 -10.05
C HIS A 195 4.00 18.50 -8.69
N LEU A 196 4.47 17.26 -8.66
CA LEU A 196 4.98 16.61 -7.45
C LEU A 196 6.19 17.36 -6.88
N ARG A 197 7.16 17.74 -7.74
CA ARG A 197 8.39 18.44 -7.36
C ARG A 197 8.13 19.76 -6.64
N ARG A 198 7.07 20.47 -7.02
CA ARG A 198 6.66 21.75 -6.42
C ARG A 198 5.98 21.58 -5.06
N LYS A 199 5.55 20.37 -4.66
CA LYS A 199 4.87 20.14 -3.38
C LYS A 199 5.86 20.16 -2.22
N LYS A 200 5.74 21.20 -1.38
CA LYS A 200 6.52 21.34 -0.15
C LYS A 200 6.28 20.14 0.77
N GLY A 201 7.35 19.57 1.33
CA GLY A 201 7.28 18.44 2.26
C GLY A 201 7.30 17.05 1.60
N LEU A 202 6.97 16.92 0.31
CA LEU A 202 6.94 15.60 -0.36
C LEU A 202 8.31 14.89 -0.30
N ARG A 203 9.40 15.64 -0.52
CA ARG A 203 10.76 15.10 -0.43
C ARG A 203 11.12 14.60 0.97
N GLU A 204 10.63 15.27 2.02
CA GLU A 204 10.79 14.79 3.40
C GLU A 204 9.93 13.57 3.67
N PHE A 205 8.70 13.58 3.16
CA PHE A 205 7.76 12.49 3.29
C PHE A 205 8.28 11.19 2.66
N LEU A 206 8.98 11.28 1.53
CA LEU A 206 9.62 10.13 0.87
C LEU A 206 10.99 9.76 1.48
N GLY A 207 11.42 10.41 2.58
CA GLY A 207 12.65 10.07 3.30
C GLY A 207 13.96 10.62 2.71
N TYR A 208 13.91 11.45 1.65
CA TYR A 208 15.11 11.92 0.94
C TYR A 208 15.94 12.96 1.69
N ARG A 209 15.39 13.67 2.68
CA ARG A 209 16.18 14.59 3.52
C ARG A 209 17.18 13.89 4.45
N ARG A 210 17.03 12.58 4.72
CA ARG A 210 17.99 11.82 5.56
C ARG A 210 19.30 11.46 4.84
N ARG A 211 19.33 11.35 3.50
CA ARG A 211 20.53 10.94 2.74
C ARG A 211 21.57 12.04 2.50
N LEU A 212 21.18 13.32 2.52
CA LEU A 212 22.13 14.44 2.41
C LEU A 212 22.94 14.69 3.69
N ARG A 213 22.43 14.26 4.86
CA ARG A 213 23.15 14.37 6.13
C ARG A 213 24.20 13.26 6.29
N MET A 214 23.95 12.07 5.77
CA MET A 214 24.94 10.97 5.80
C MET A 214 26.06 11.18 4.77
N ARG A 215 25.80 11.78 3.61
CA ARG A 215 26.87 12.15 2.66
C ARG A 215 27.71 13.35 3.09
N LYS A 216 27.20 14.23 3.97
CA LYS A 216 27.99 15.33 4.56
C LYS A 216 28.80 14.90 5.78
N ASN A 217 28.40 13.84 6.48
CA ASN A 217 29.14 13.28 7.61
C ASN A 217 30.00 12.11 7.16
N GLY A 218 30.96 12.38 6.25
CA GLY A 218 31.88 11.39 5.72
C GLY A 218 32.43 10.47 6.81
N TYR A 219 31.87 9.26 6.89
CA TYR A 219 32.56 8.09 7.39
C TYR A 219 32.88 7.26 6.15
N SER A 220 34.00 7.63 5.52
CA SER A 220 34.86 6.61 4.95
C SER A 220 35.38 5.79 6.12
N SER A 221 34.87 4.58 6.27
CA SER A 221 35.51 3.47 6.99
C SER A 221 34.94 2.19 6.42
#